data_AF-A0A350YZB1-F1
#
_entry.id   AF-A0A350YZB1-F1
#
_cell.length_a   1.000
_cell.length_b   1.000
_cell.length_c   1.000
_cell.angle_alpha   90.00
_cell.angle_beta   90.00
_cell.angle_gamma   90.00
#
_symmetry.space_group_name_H-M   'P 1'
#
loop_
_entity.id
_entity.type
_entity.pdbx_description
1 polymer ?
#
loop_
_entity_poly.entity_id
_entity_poly.type
_entity_poly.pdbx_seq_one_letter_code
_entity_poly.pdbx_strand_id
1 'polypeptide(L)'
;MLISVNNKSIDNAPDITAADTRGWFPWNPKYNISNGRMIPDKTTRPERWLWEDRNNYEKRVEWFHKARYGIFYHFLAYGDRTLHSKNGFTFSESDWSSDRWNQIVESIDVEKTAEQAEELGVGYVGITIGQNHRYACAPNPVIDSLWGLKPGQYNSYRDLPMDLGRALAKRGISLMIYVANSKHKLPVPDEYNEEECNELWLEALQWYSEHYRDLCKCWWVDGLQAVSPDPRGELYEYPIRLVKTLRSGNPNTLLSCYHYHLSDFIHGHCIGAGKWEKQRINCKPYFGRWDPDFNIQWHAFQYIGSYWGDTDTPLKTNELVEYATDIVRQGGVITFDVGSFKIINGKTEPCLEIPEAQMNQIRTVRDALT
;
A
#
# COMPACT_ATOMS: atom_id res chain seq x y z
N MET A 1 8.24 25.55 -36.32
CA MET A 1 7.41 26.38 -35.43
C MET A 1 7.04 25.51 -34.23
N LEU A 2 7.92 25.46 -33.23
CA LEU A 2 7.78 24.68 -32.00
C LEU A 2 7.25 25.63 -30.93
N ILE A 3 6.07 25.33 -30.38
CA ILE A 3 5.49 26.12 -29.30
C ILE A 3 6.24 25.74 -28.02
N SER A 4 7.11 26.65 -27.59
CA SER A 4 7.75 26.63 -26.28
C SER A 4 6.68 26.81 -25.20
N VAL A 5 6.53 25.80 -24.34
CA VAL A 5 5.77 25.93 -23.11
C VAL A 5 6.69 26.59 -22.10
N ASN A 6 6.44 27.87 -21.83
CA ASN A 6 7.11 28.62 -20.77
C ASN A 6 6.77 27.99 -19.42
N ASN A 7 7.73 27.27 -18.83
CA ASN A 7 7.74 26.97 -17.41
C ASN A 7 7.91 28.27 -16.64
N LYS A 8 6.81 28.91 -16.25
CA LYS A 8 6.84 29.91 -15.18
C LYS A 8 7.13 29.17 -13.88
N SER A 9 8.28 29.46 -13.28
CA SER A 9 8.60 29.08 -11.91
C SER A 9 7.52 29.62 -10.98
N ILE A 10 7.04 28.78 -10.07
CA ILE A 10 6.16 29.19 -9.00
C ILE A 10 7.05 29.75 -7.89
N ASP A 11 7.30 31.06 -7.92
CA ASP A 11 8.14 31.80 -6.97
C ASP A 11 7.46 32.01 -5.59
N ASN A 12 6.67 31.04 -5.10
CA ASN A 12 6.03 31.10 -3.78
C ASN A 12 5.96 29.73 -3.07
N ALA A 13 6.75 28.74 -3.49
CA ALA A 13 6.96 27.57 -2.63
C ALA A 13 7.77 28.03 -1.40
N PRO A 14 7.41 27.62 -0.16
CA PRO A 14 8.32 27.76 0.97
C PRO A 14 9.66 27.09 0.61
N ASP A 15 10.76 27.42 1.28
CA ASP A 15 12.07 26.78 1.11
C ASP A 15 12.01 25.27 1.48
N ILE A 16 11.30 24.47 0.67
CA ILE A 16 11.05 23.04 0.83
C ILE A 16 12.07 22.33 -0.06
N THR A 17 13.01 21.65 0.57
CA THR A 17 13.96 20.75 -0.10
C THR A 17 13.34 19.37 -0.34
N ALA A 18 13.94 18.55 -1.19
CA ALA A 18 13.54 17.13 -1.32
C ALA A 18 13.57 16.41 0.04
N ALA A 19 14.49 16.78 0.93
CA ALA A 19 14.55 16.27 2.30
C ALA A 19 13.37 16.73 3.17
N ASP A 20 12.77 17.90 2.93
CA ASP A 20 11.60 18.39 3.70
C ASP A 20 10.31 17.64 3.36
N THR A 21 10.22 17.10 2.15
CA THR A 21 9.17 16.12 1.78
C THR A 21 9.43 14.73 2.38
N ARG A 22 10.66 14.47 2.88
CA ARG A 22 11.12 13.14 3.30
C ARG A 22 11.59 12.97 4.73
N GLY A 23 11.77 14.04 5.51
CA GLY A 23 12.31 13.98 6.88
C GLY A 23 11.50 13.13 7.87
N TRP A 24 10.41 12.51 7.40
CA TRP A 24 9.49 11.69 8.18
C TRP A 24 9.04 10.41 7.44
N PHE A 25 9.51 10.14 6.20
CA PHE A 25 9.51 8.78 5.68
C PHE A 25 10.67 8.04 6.40
N PRO A 26 10.48 6.84 6.99
CA PRO A 26 11.48 6.10 7.80
C PRO A 26 12.89 5.79 7.21
N TRP A 27 13.38 6.52 6.22
CA TRP A 27 14.65 6.32 5.54
C TRP A 27 15.36 7.66 5.55
N ASN A 28 16.12 7.84 6.63
CA ASN A 28 17.18 8.82 6.72
C ASN A 28 18.48 8.12 6.32
N PRO A 29 18.89 8.14 5.04
CA PRO A 29 20.26 7.83 4.73
C PRO A 29 21.08 9.01 5.23
N LYS A 30 21.86 8.81 6.29
CA LYS A 30 22.85 9.80 6.74
C LYS A 30 23.68 10.25 5.54
N TYR A 31 23.54 11.50 5.09
CA TYR A 31 24.53 12.13 4.21
C TYR A 31 24.88 13.55 4.64
N ASN A 32 26.19 13.76 4.68
CA ASN A 32 26.98 14.87 5.21
C ASN A 32 26.36 16.27 5.12
N ILE A 33 26.21 16.90 6.28
CA ILE A 33 25.92 18.32 6.42
C ILE A 33 27.25 19.08 6.30
N SER A 34 27.49 19.70 5.16
CA SER A 34 28.39 20.85 5.08
C SER A 34 27.75 21.93 4.22
N ASN A 35 27.29 23.00 4.89
CA ASN A 35 26.88 24.30 4.34
C ASN A 35 25.49 24.46 3.71
N GLY A 36 24.51 23.63 4.07
CA GLY A 36 23.09 24.04 4.04
C GLY A 36 22.49 24.37 2.66
N ARG A 37 23.10 23.93 1.55
CA ARG A 37 22.50 23.96 0.21
C ARG A 37 22.86 22.70 -0.56
N MET A 38 21.86 21.92 -0.95
CA MET A 38 22.01 20.98 -2.07
C MET A 38 21.92 21.77 -3.37
N ILE A 39 23.00 21.76 -4.14
CA ILE A 39 22.95 22.04 -5.56
C ILE A 39 22.81 20.66 -6.20
N PRO A 40 21.68 20.32 -6.85
CA PRO A 40 21.62 19.08 -7.62
C PRO A 40 22.71 19.17 -8.67
N ASP A 41 23.69 18.27 -8.60
CA ASP A 41 24.63 18.13 -9.70
C ASP A 41 23.81 17.72 -10.93
N LYS A 42 23.84 18.58 -11.96
CA LYS A 42 23.10 18.41 -13.22
C LYS A 42 23.53 17.14 -13.96
N THR A 43 24.56 16.45 -13.47
CA THR A 43 25.09 15.20 -14.03
C THR A 43 24.78 13.95 -13.19
N THR A 44 24.27 14.08 -11.95
CA THR A 44 23.75 12.92 -11.20
C THR A 44 22.41 12.47 -11.78
N ARG A 45 22.48 11.67 -12.85
CA ARG A 45 21.43 10.70 -13.15
C ARG A 45 21.58 9.58 -12.13
N PRO A 46 20.56 9.18 -11.36
CA PRO A 46 20.67 7.92 -10.63
C PRO A 46 20.85 6.83 -11.70
N GLU A 47 22.01 6.17 -11.70
CA GLU A 47 22.42 5.09 -12.62
C GLU A 47 21.56 3.82 -12.47
N ARG A 48 20.27 3.95 -12.10
CA ARG A 48 19.36 2.82 -11.90
C ARG A 48 18.90 2.18 -13.21
N TRP A 49 18.87 2.93 -14.31
CA TRP A 49 18.17 2.49 -15.51
C TRP A 49 19.00 2.70 -16.79
N LEU A 50 19.16 1.63 -17.57
CA LEU A 50 19.39 1.78 -19.00
C LEU A 50 18.12 2.36 -19.65
N TRP A 51 18.26 2.95 -20.84
CA TRP A 51 17.12 3.57 -21.53
C TRP A 51 15.99 2.57 -21.81
N GLU A 52 16.31 1.33 -22.19
CA GLU A 52 15.32 0.28 -22.44
C GLU A 52 14.60 -0.13 -21.16
N ASP A 53 15.33 -0.32 -20.06
CA ASP A 53 14.76 -0.64 -18.75
C ASP A 53 13.82 0.46 -18.28
N ARG A 54 14.19 1.73 -18.52
CA ARG A 54 13.34 2.87 -18.21
C ARG A 54 12.04 2.84 -18.99
N ASN A 55 12.09 2.61 -20.29
CA ASN A 55 10.89 2.53 -21.13
C ASN A 55 9.95 1.39 -20.69
N ASN A 56 10.51 0.23 -20.35
CA ASN A 56 9.72 -0.91 -19.88
C ASN A 56 9.08 -0.62 -18.52
N TYR A 57 9.83 0.02 -17.61
CA TYR A 57 9.30 0.50 -16.34
C TYR A 57 8.16 1.50 -16.52
N GLU A 58 8.34 2.54 -17.36
CA GLU A 58 7.31 3.57 -17.58
C GLU A 58 6.03 2.96 -18.15
N LYS A 59 6.13 2.04 -19.12
CA LYS A 59 4.99 1.28 -19.65
C LYS A 59 4.27 0.50 -18.57
N ARG A 60 5.02 -0.15 -17.66
CA ARG A 60 4.46 -0.96 -16.58
C ARG A 60 3.70 -0.11 -15.55
N VAL A 61 4.23 1.05 -15.16
CA VAL A 61 3.62 1.93 -14.15
C VAL A 61 2.54 2.86 -14.72
N GLU A 62 2.38 2.89 -16.05
CA GLU A 62 1.47 3.82 -16.71
C GLU A 62 -0.01 3.64 -16.30
N TRP A 63 -0.46 2.40 -16.09
CA TRP A 63 -1.84 2.16 -15.64
C TRP A 63 -2.10 2.80 -14.28
N PHE A 64 -1.11 2.76 -13.38
CA PHE A 64 -1.21 3.29 -12.02
C PHE A 64 -1.20 4.81 -12.03
N HIS A 65 -0.39 5.43 -12.88
CA HIS A 65 -0.46 6.87 -13.10
C HIS A 65 -1.83 7.31 -13.64
N LYS A 66 -2.36 6.60 -14.63
CA LYS A 66 -3.69 6.86 -15.22
C LYS A 66 -4.83 6.65 -14.23
N ALA A 67 -4.66 5.76 -13.26
CA ALA A 67 -5.64 5.56 -12.20
C ALA A 67 -5.86 6.82 -11.36
N ARG A 68 -4.81 7.65 -11.18
CA ARG A 68 -4.78 8.89 -10.38
C ARG A 68 -5.00 8.68 -8.88
N TYR A 69 -6.00 7.89 -8.52
CA TYR A 69 -6.28 7.51 -7.14
C TYR A 69 -6.93 6.13 -7.03
N GLY A 70 -6.85 5.58 -5.83
CA GLY A 70 -7.50 4.34 -5.45
C GLY A 70 -7.94 4.33 -3.99
N ILE A 71 -8.58 3.25 -3.59
CA ILE A 71 -8.97 3.00 -2.19
C ILE A 71 -8.30 1.74 -1.66
N PHE A 72 -8.23 1.60 -0.35
CA PHE A 72 -7.57 0.48 0.30
C PHE A 72 -8.31 0.08 1.58
N TYR A 73 -8.46 -1.22 1.78
CA TYR A 73 -9.04 -1.80 2.99
C TYR A 73 -7.97 -2.50 3.82
N HIS A 74 -7.76 -2.02 5.04
CA HIS A 74 -7.14 -2.84 6.09
C HIS A 74 -8.18 -3.86 6.59
N PHE A 75 -8.33 -4.98 5.91
CA PHE A 75 -9.23 -6.05 6.31
C PHE A 75 -8.52 -7.01 7.28
N LEU A 76 -8.66 -6.73 8.60
CA LEU A 76 -7.85 -7.35 9.65
C LEU A 76 -8.71 -7.95 10.76
N ALA A 77 -8.23 -8.96 11.46
CA ALA A 77 -8.88 -9.49 12.67
C ALA A 77 -8.73 -8.51 13.86
N TYR A 78 -9.48 -7.40 13.83
CA TYR A 78 -9.47 -6.35 14.85
C TYR A 78 -9.80 -6.89 16.24
N GLY A 79 -8.96 -6.60 17.24
CA GLY A 79 -9.42 -6.72 18.64
C GLY A 79 -10.31 -5.56 19.04
N ASP A 80 -10.65 -5.49 20.32
CA ASP A 80 -11.51 -4.43 20.87
C ASP A 80 -10.93 -3.03 20.64
N ARG A 81 -11.42 -2.37 19.58
CA ARG A 81 -11.25 -0.94 19.36
C ARG A 81 -12.49 -0.23 19.88
N THR A 82 -12.32 0.63 20.87
CA THR A 82 -13.15 1.82 20.92
C THR A 82 -12.77 2.66 19.70
N LEU A 83 -13.75 3.16 18.94
CA LEU A 83 -13.54 4.31 18.05
C LEU A 83 -12.64 5.29 18.84
N HIS A 84 -11.50 5.69 18.27
CA HIS A 84 -10.49 6.59 18.88
C HIS A 84 -9.34 5.98 19.71
N SER A 85 -9.13 4.66 19.78
CA SER A 85 -7.91 4.15 20.43
C SER A 85 -6.64 4.50 19.62
N LYS A 86 -5.77 5.33 20.21
CA LYS A 86 -4.46 5.72 19.63
C LYS A 86 -3.39 4.64 19.78
N ASN A 87 -3.70 3.54 20.46
CA ASN A 87 -2.73 2.51 20.86
C ASN A 87 -2.45 1.48 19.75
N GLY A 88 -2.85 1.77 18.52
CA GLY A 88 -2.71 0.84 17.40
C GLY A 88 -3.59 -0.39 17.57
N PHE A 89 -3.37 -1.34 16.68
CA PHE A 89 -4.11 -2.59 16.60
C PHE A 89 -3.64 -3.57 17.70
N THR A 90 -4.52 -3.91 18.64
CA THR A 90 -4.32 -5.00 19.60
C THR A 90 -5.13 -6.21 19.17
N PHE A 91 -4.45 -7.30 18.84
CA PHE A 91 -5.07 -8.60 18.55
C PHE A 91 -5.21 -9.40 19.85
N SER A 92 -6.36 -10.06 20.03
CA SER A 92 -6.57 -11.02 21.11
C SER A 92 -7.14 -12.33 20.58
N GLU A 93 -6.57 -13.44 21.03
CA GLU A 93 -7.09 -14.79 20.82
C GLU A 93 -8.44 -15.02 21.52
N SER A 94 -8.80 -14.18 22.50
CA SER A 94 -10.16 -14.22 23.10
C SER A 94 -11.25 -13.76 22.14
N ASP A 95 -10.88 -12.93 21.15
CA ASP A 95 -11.85 -12.26 20.29
C ASP A 95 -12.06 -13.04 18.99
N TRP A 96 -11.09 -13.85 18.58
CA TRP A 96 -11.08 -14.52 17.29
C TRP A 96 -10.83 -16.01 17.41
N SER A 97 -11.69 -16.79 16.73
CA SER A 97 -11.47 -18.19 16.42
C SER A 97 -11.42 -18.40 14.90
N SER A 98 -10.85 -19.51 14.46
CA SER A 98 -10.87 -19.93 13.06
C SER A 98 -12.29 -19.91 12.46
N ASP A 99 -13.27 -20.46 13.18
CA ASP A 99 -14.67 -20.50 12.71
C ASP A 99 -15.24 -19.09 12.56
N ARG A 100 -15.00 -18.20 13.53
CA ARG A 100 -15.48 -16.81 13.47
C ARG A 100 -14.83 -16.06 12.30
N TRP A 101 -13.51 -16.22 12.11
CA TRP A 101 -12.80 -15.59 11.00
C TRP A 101 -13.36 -16.03 9.65
N ASN A 102 -13.51 -17.35 9.44
CA ASN A 102 -14.10 -17.86 8.20
C ASN A 102 -15.52 -17.33 7.99
N GLN A 103 -16.38 -17.33 9.02
CA GLN A 103 -17.74 -16.77 8.92
C GLN A 103 -17.75 -15.30 8.45
N ILE A 104 -16.85 -14.47 8.99
CA ILE A 104 -16.70 -13.08 8.56
C ILE A 104 -16.25 -13.02 7.10
N VAL A 105 -15.22 -13.77 6.70
CA VAL A 105 -14.75 -13.78 5.31
C VAL A 105 -15.85 -14.24 4.35
N GLU A 106 -16.64 -15.26 4.69
CA GLU A 106 -17.76 -15.73 3.86
C GLU A 106 -18.88 -14.68 3.73
N SER A 107 -19.10 -13.87 4.76
CA SER A 107 -20.17 -12.85 4.77
C SER A 107 -19.93 -11.64 3.86
N ILE A 108 -18.72 -11.47 3.33
CA ILE A 108 -18.36 -10.26 2.57
C ILE A 108 -18.99 -10.28 1.17
N ASP A 109 -19.78 -9.25 0.87
CA ASP A 109 -20.33 -9.00 -0.45
C ASP A 109 -19.33 -8.21 -1.31
N VAL A 110 -18.57 -8.93 -2.15
CA VAL A 110 -17.57 -8.33 -3.03
C VAL A 110 -18.16 -7.57 -4.20
N GLU A 111 -19.39 -7.89 -4.63
CA GLU A 111 -20.03 -7.17 -5.73
C GLU A 111 -20.46 -5.79 -5.25
N LYS A 112 -21.02 -5.68 -4.05
CA LYS A 112 -21.31 -4.40 -3.43
C LYS A 112 -20.05 -3.54 -3.25
N THR A 113 -18.94 -4.13 -2.81
CA THR A 113 -17.65 -3.41 -2.74
C THR A 113 -17.20 -2.91 -4.13
N ALA A 114 -17.35 -3.72 -5.17
CA ALA A 114 -16.96 -3.35 -6.52
C ALA A 114 -17.88 -2.28 -7.13
N GLU A 115 -19.18 -2.29 -6.81
CA GLU A 115 -20.14 -1.23 -7.14
C GLU A 115 -19.76 0.10 -6.48
N GLN A 116 -19.42 0.09 -5.18
CA GLN A 116 -18.94 1.29 -4.50
C GLN A 116 -17.64 1.81 -5.14
N ALA A 117 -16.71 0.93 -5.53
CA ALA A 117 -15.48 1.32 -6.19
C ALA A 117 -15.73 1.97 -7.57
N GLU A 118 -16.61 1.39 -8.39
CA GLU A 118 -17.00 1.95 -9.68
C GLU A 118 -17.72 3.29 -9.52
N GLU A 119 -18.64 3.40 -8.57
CA GLU A 119 -19.30 4.65 -8.24
C GLU A 119 -18.28 5.73 -7.87
N LEU A 120 -17.27 5.40 -7.07
CA LEU A 120 -16.22 6.33 -6.67
C LEU A 120 -15.22 6.64 -7.79
N GLY A 121 -15.29 5.97 -8.94
CA GLY A 121 -14.40 6.21 -10.09
C GLY A 121 -12.93 5.89 -9.82
N VAL A 122 -12.64 5.01 -8.85
CA VAL A 122 -11.26 4.64 -8.49
C VAL A 122 -10.62 3.77 -9.57
N GLY A 123 -9.32 3.92 -9.80
CA GLY A 123 -8.61 3.06 -10.76
C GLY A 123 -8.13 1.73 -10.17
N TYR A 124 -8.07 1.62 -8.84
CA TYR A 124 -7.71 0.39 -8.14
C TYR A 124 -8.28 0.31 -6.72
N VAL A 125 -8.36 -0.92 -6.22
CA VAL A 125 -8.71 -1.25 -4.83
C VAL A 125 -7.63 -2.13 -4.23
N GLY A 126 -7.14 -1.74 -3.04
CA GLY A 126 -6.21 -2.51 -2.23
C GLY A 126 -6.90 -3.28 -1.10
N ILE A 127 -6.37 -4.47 -0.78
CA ILE A 127 -6.81 -5.27 0.38
C ILE A 127 -5.62 -5.95 1.05
N THR A 128 -5.62 -6.01 2.38
CA THR A 128 -4.68 -6.82 3.16
C THR A 128 -5.06 -8.30 3.11
N ILE A 129 -4.15 -9.17 2.64
CA ILE A 129 -4.31 -10.62 2.86
C ILE A 129 -4.26 -10.91 4.37
N GLY A 130 -3.30 -10.32 5.07
CA GLY A 130 -3.14 -10.35 6.51
C GLY A 130 -2.09 -9.33 6.94
N GLN A 131 -1.91 -9.13 8.25
CA GLN A 131 -0.90 -8.21 8.78
C GLN A 131 -0.44 -8.64 10.18
N ASN A 132 -0.45 -7.77 11.19
CA ASN A 132 0.14 -8.00 12.50
C ASN A 132 -0.78 -8.84 13.43
N HIS A 133 -1.48 -9.83 12.86
CA HIS A 133 -2.31 -10.86 13.48
C HIS A 133 -2.30 -12.15 12.67
N ARG A 134 -2.70 -13.27 13.30
CA ARG A 134 -2.60 -14.63 12.76
C ARG A 134 -3.41 -14.91 11.50
N TYR A 135 -4.57 -14.27 11.37
CA TYR A 135 -5.53 -14.63 10.31
C TYR A 135 -5.19 -14.02 8.94
N ALA A 136 -5.48 -14.75 7.86
CA ALA A 136 -5.44 -14.28 6.48
C ALA A 136 -6.79 -14.50 5.79
N CYS A 137 -7.22 -13.56 4.94
CA CYS A 137 -8.47 -13.63 4.18
C CYS A 137 -8.34 -14.38 2.84
N ALA A 138 -7.30 -15.19 2.70
CA ALA A 138 -7.06 -16.06 1.56
C ALA A 138 -6.52 -17.42 2.02
N PRO A 139 -6.76 -18.51 1.26
CA PRO A 139 -6.14 -19.79 1.51
C PRO A 139 -4.66 -19.74 1.12
N ASN A 140 -3.83 -20.58 1.75
CA ASN A 140 -2.49 -20.87 1.27
C ASN A 140 -2.07 -22.28 1.72
N PRO A 141 -2.21 -23.30 0.86
CA PRO A 141 -1.89 -24.68 1.22
C PRO A 141 -0.40 -24.91 1.49
N VAL A 142 0.48 -24.06 0.96
CA VAL A 142 1.92 -24.11 1.24
C VAL A 142 2.16 -23.71 2.69
N ILE A 143 1.59 -22.59 3.13
CA ILE A 143 1.61 -22.18 4.54
C ILE A 143 1.09 -23.30 5.45
N ASP A 144 -0.08 -23.87 5.11
CA ASP A 144 -0.71 -24.89 5.93
C ASP A 144 0.21 -26.11 6.09
N SER A 145 0.87 -26.53 4.99
CA SER A 145 1.83 -27.64 5.02
C SER A 145 3.10 -27.28 5.79
N LEU A 146 3.69 -26.11 5.57
CA LEU A 146 4.99 -25.71 6.12
C LEU A 146 4.94 -25.50 7.64
N TRP A 147 3.80 -25.03 8.16
CA TRP A 147 3.61 -24.78 9.60
C TRP A 147 2.69 -25.79 10.29
N GLY A 148 2.36 -26.90 9.63
CA GLY A 148 1.53 -27.97 10.22
C GLY A 148 0.12 -27.51 10.61
N LEU A 149 -0.43 -26.54 9.88
CA LEU A 149 -1.76 -25.98 10.12
C LEU A 149 -2.81 -26.73 9.30
N LYS A 150 -4.07 -26.65 9.75
CA LYS A 150 -5.20 -27.17 8.97
C LYS A 150 -5.74 -26.08 8.04
N PRO A 151 -6.23 -26.43 6.83
CA PRO A 151 -7.01 -25.50 6.01
C PRO A 151 -8.13 -24.85 6.82
N GLY A 152 -8.31 -23.54 6.69
CA GLY A 152 -9.30 -22.78 7.45
C GLY A 152 -8.86 -22.39 8.87
N GLN A 153 -7.72 -22.88 9.39
CA GLN A 153 -7.32 -22.58 10.77
C GLN A 153 -6.92 -21.12 10.97
N TYR A 154 -6.03 -20.61 10.12
CA TYR A 154 -5.63 -19.19 10.11
C TYR A 154 -5.78 -18.55 8.74
N ASN A 155 -5.56 -19.32 7.68
CA ASN A 155 -5.89 -18.96 6.31
C ASN A 155 -7.35 -19.33 6.04
N SER A 156 -8.18 -18.40 5.57
CA SER A 156 -9.60 -18.68 5.31
C SER A 156 -9.81 -19.70 4.19
N TYR A 157 -10.95 -20.40 4.21
CA TYR A 157 -11.35 -21.28 3.10
C TYR A 157 -11.63 -20.47 1.84
N ARG A 158 -12.45 -19.43 1.94
CA ARG A 158 -12.70 -18.50 0.84
C ARG A 158 -11.48 -17.64 0.57
N ASP A 159 -11.24 -17.47 -0.72
CA ASP A 159 -10.24 -16.55 -1.26
C ASP A 159 -10.88 -15.20 -1.55
N LEU A 160 -10.94 -14.34 -0.52
CA LEU A 160 -11.60 -13.06 -0.61
C LEU A 160 -10.94 -12.11 -1.63
N PRO A 161 -9.59 -11.99 -1.70
CA PRO A 161 -8.94 -11.17 -2.73
C PRO A 161 -9.20 -11.68 -4.15
N MET A 162 -9.27 -12.99 -4.39
CA MET A 162 -9.61 -13.54 -5.72
C MET A 162 -11.04 -13.17 -6.13
N ASP A 163 -12.01 -13.33 -5.22
CA ASP A 163 -13.41 -12.96 -5.46
C ASP A 163 -13.55 -11.46 -5.71
N LEU A 164 -12.92 -10.63 -4.88
CA LEU A 164 -12.89 -9.18 -5.03
C LEU A 164 -12.24 -8.78 -6.35
N GLY A 165 -11.07 -9.33 -6.68
CA GLY A 165 -10.37 -9.06 -7.92
C GLY A 165 -11.22 -9.37 -9.15
N ARG A 166 -11.95 -10.49 -9.15
CA ARG A 166 -12.88 -10.86 -10.24
C ARG A 166 -14.05 -9.88 -10.35
N ALA A 167 -14.62 -9.43 -9.24
CA ALA A 167 -15.68 -8.43 -9.23
C ALA A 167 -15.20 -7.07 -9.76
N LEU A 168 -14.00 -6.64 -9.36
CA LEU A 168 -13.36 -5.40 -9.83
C LEU A 168 -13.00 -5.45 -11.32
N ALA A 169 -12.48 -6.59 -11.80
CA ALA A 169 -12.09 -6.76 -13.19
C ALA A 169 -13.25 -6.57 -14.17
N LYS A 170 -14.48 -6.94 -13.79
CA LYS A 170 -15.72 -6.69 -14.58
C LYS A 170 -15.96 -5.21 -14.85
N ARG A 171 -15.41 -4.33 -13.99
CA ARG A 171 -15.57 -2.87 -14.01
C ARG A 171 -14.29 -2.16 -14.45
N GLY A 172 -13.27 -2.90 -14.89
CA GLY A 172 -11.99 -2.33 -15.31
C GLY A 172 -11.14 -1.76 -14.17
N ILE A 173 -11.43 -2.14 -12.91
CA ILE A 173 -10.73 -1.66 -11.72
C ILE A 173 -9.64 -2.68 -11.35
N SER A 174 -8.43 -2.20 -11.06
CA SER A 174 -7.28 -3.06 -10.75
C SER A 174 -7.27 -3.51 -9.29
N LEU A 175 -6.85 -4.75 -9.03
CA LEU A 175 -6.62 -5.25 -7.67
C LEU A 175 -5.18 -5.00 -7.24
N MET A 176 -5.02 -4.44 -6.04
CA MET A 176 -3.77 -4.37 -5.30
C MET A 176 -3.88 -5.27 -4.06
N ILE A 177 -2.83 -6.05 -3.80
CA ILE A 177 -2.79 -6.97 -2.66
C ILE A 177 -1.67 -6.55 -1.72
N TYR A 178 -2.00 -6.44 -0.44
CA TYR A 178 -1.03 -6.17 0.61
C TYR A 178 -0.57 -7.45 1.29
N VAL A 179 0.74 -7.52 1.51
CA VAL A 179 1.41 -8.54 2.30
C VAL A 179 2.40 -7.88 3.26
N ALA A 180 2.54 -8.44 4.46
CA ALA A 180 3.55 -8.02 5.42
C ALA A 180 4.76 -8.97 5.35
N ASN A 181 5.97 -8.44 5.49
CA ASN A 181 7.17 -9.27 5.65
C ASN A 181 7.18 -10.08 6.97
N SER A 182 6.31 -9.74 7.93
CA SER A 182 6.24 -10.33 9.28
C SER A 182 5.47 -11.66 9.38
N LYS A 183 5.18 -12.35 8.26
CA LYS A 183 4.57 -13.70 8.23
C LYS A 183 3.25 -13.81 9.01
N HIS A 184 2.48 -12.74 9.02
CA HIS A 184 1.19 -12.63 9.70
C HIS A 184 1.18 -13.06 11.18
N LYS A 185 2.28 -12.95 11.93
CA LYS A 185 2.39 -13.49 13.32
C LYS A 185 1.88 -14.94 13.47
N LEU A 186 1.97 -15.74 12.40
CA LEU A 186 1.54 -17.13 12.42
C LEU A 186 2.37 -17.90 13.47
N PRO A 187 1.80 -18.95 14.10
CA PRO A 187 2.53 -19.77 15.05
C PRO A 187 3.50 -20.66 14.27
N VAL A 188 4.65 -20.09 13.94
CA VAL A 188 5.77 -20.81 13.31
C VAL A 188 6.25 -21.89 14.29
N PRO A 189 6.48 -23.14 13.83
CA PRO A 189 7.08 -24.19 14.64
C PRO A 189 8.43 -23.79 15.23
N ASP A 190 8.68 -24.17 16.49
CA ASP A 190 9.88 -23.78 17.27
C ASP A 190 11.19 -24.31 16.66
N GLU A 191 11.13 -25.32 15.78
CA GLU A 191 12.30 -25.88 15.10
C GLU A 191 12.94 -24.93 14.07
N TYR A 192 12.22 -23.93 13.56
CA TYR A 192 12.74 -23.03 12.53
C TYR A 192 13.36 -21.77 13.13
N ASN A 193 14.57 -21.44 12.69
CA ASN A 193 15.17 -20.15 12.98
C ASN A 193 14.62 -19.05 12.04
N GLU A 194 14.97 -17.78 12.28
CA GLU A 194 14.44 -16.65 11.51
C GLU A 194 14.77 -16.71 10.00
N GLU A 195 15.96 -17.18 9.64
CA GLU A 195 16.39 -17.31 8.24
C GLU A 195 15.58 -18.39 7.53
N GLU A 196 15.43 -19.57 8.14
CA GLU A 196 14.59 -20.64 7.62
C GLU A 196 13.13 -20.17 7.45
N CYS A 197 12.59 -19.45 8.43
CA CYS A 197 11.25 -18.87 8.33
C CYS A 197 11.12 -17.90 7.15
N ASN A 198 12.16 -17.14 6.84
CA ASN A 198 12.15 -16.21 5.72
C ASN A 198 12.16 -16.95 4.39
N GLU A 199 12.92 -18.04 4.25
CA GLU A 199 12.89 -18.88 3.05
C GLU A 199 11.53 -19.56 2.85
N LEU A 200 10.96 -20.14 3.91
CA LEU A 200 9.61 -20.72 3.89
C LEU A 200 8.54 -19.66 3.53
N TRP A 201 8.75 -18.41 3.94
CA TRP A 201 7.87 -17.31 3.54
C TRP A 201 7.97 -16.99 2.05
N LEU A 202 9.15 -17.12 1.43
CA LEU A 202 9.28 -16.97 -0.02
C LEU A 202 8.46 -18.04 -0.76
N GLU A 203 8.43 -19.28 -0.29
CA GLU A 203 7.59 -20.34 -0.87
C GLU A 203 6.09 -19.99 -0.77
N ALA A 204 5.66 -19.50 0.39
CA ALA A 204 4.28 -19.04 0.60
C ALA A 204 3.90 -17.87 -0.34
N LEU A 205 4.79 -16.89 -0.49
CA LEU A 205 4.59 -15.74 -1.38
C LEU A 205 4.65 -16.13 -2.86
N GLN A 206 5.46 -17.13 -3.22
CA GLN A 206 5.51 -17.67 -4.58
C GLN A 206 4.15 -18.25 -4.95
N TRP A 207 3.59 -19.09 -4.06
CA TRP A 207 2.26 -19.64 -4.26
C TRP A 207 1.22 -18.55 -4.48
N TYR A 208 1.20 -17.52 -3.63
CA TYR A 208 0.28 -16.39 -3.83
C TYR A 208 0.49 -15.69 -5.18
N SER A 209 1.74 -15.42 -5.56
CA SER A 209 2.05 -14.79 -6.85
C SER A 209 1.51 -15.61 -8.03
N GLU A 210 1.80 -16.91 -8.05
CA GLU A 210 1.38 -17.85 -9.11
C GLU A 210 -0.13 -18.14 -9.11
N HIS A 211 -0.78 -17.99 -7.95
CA HIS A 211 -2.22 -18.18 -7.77
C HIS A 211 -3.01 -16.97 -8.29
N TYR A 212 -2.60 -15.74 -7.96
CA TYR A 212 -3.30 -14.53 -8.43
C TYR A 212 -2.92 -14.11 -9.86
N ARG A 213 -1.69 -14.39 -10.30
CA ARG A 213 -1.19 -14.06 -11.65
C ARG A 213 -1.52 -12.61 -12.07
N ASP A 214 -2.06 -12.44 -13.27
CA ASP A 214 -2.42 -11.15 -13.85
C ASP A 214 -3.57 -10.43 -13.14
N LEU A 215 -4.30 -11.11 -12.23
CA LEU A 215 -5.37 -10.49 -11.44
C LEU A 215 -4.77 -9.49 -10.43
N CYS A 216 -3.67 -9.86 -9.78
CA CYS A 216 -2.91 -8.94 -8.93
C CYS A 216 -2.09 -8.00 -9.82
N LYS A 217 -2.49 -6.72 -9.87
CA LYS A 217 -1.76 -5.68 -10.61
C LYS A 217 -0.68 -5.01 -9.77
N CYS A 218 -0.75 -5.12 -8.45
CA CYS A 218 0.22 -4.53 -7.55
C CYS A 218 0.33 -5.28 -6.22
N TRP A 219 1.56 -5.51 -5.77
CA TRP A 219 1.87 -5.94 -4.41
C TRP A 219 2.28 -4.74 -3.55
N TRP A 220 1.57 -4.50 -2.46
CA TRP A 220 1.98 -3.57 -1.40
C TRP A 220 2.68 -4.36 -0.30
N VAL A 221 4.00 -4.21 -0.20
CA VAL A 221 4.85 -5.00 0.71
C VAL A 221 5.31 -4.14 1.88
N ASP A 222 4.71 -4.37 3.04
CA ASP A 222 5.05 -3.64 4.26
C ASP A 222 6.15 -4.35 5.06
N GLY A 223 6.96 -3.57 5.78
CA GLY A 223 8.06 -4.07 6.61
C GLY A 223 9.31 -4.53 5.84
N LEU A 224 9.33 -4.42 4.51
CA LEU A 224 10.52 -4.74 3.70
C LEU A 224 11.41 -3.50 3.51
N GLN A 225 12.39 -3.33 4.41
CA GLN A 225 13.27 -2.16 4.47
C GLN A 225 14.63 -2.40 3.81
N ALA A 226 15.30 -1.32 3.40
CA ALA A 226 16.71 -1.36 3.03
C ALA A 226 17.56 -1.51 4.30
N VAL A 227 18.41 -2.54 4.36
CA VAL A 227 19.29 -2.79 5.49
C VAL A 227 20.60 -2.00 5.28
N SER A 228 21.12 -1.33 6.31
CA SER A 228 22.48 -0.79 6.31
C SER A 228 23.25 -1.17 7.58
N PRO A 229 24.55 -1.56 7.50
CA PRO A 229 25.33 -1.81 6.30
C PRO A 229 25.64 -3.31 6.14
N ASP A 230 25.08 -3.94 5.11
CA ASP A 230 25.78 -5.08 4.49
C ASP A 230 26.27 -4.64 3.10
N PRO A 231 27.60 -4.46 2.92
CA PRO A 231 28.16 -4.10 1.63
C PRO A 231 28.14 -5.24 0.59
N ARG A 232 27.82 -6.51 0.93
CA ARG A 232 28.25 -7.66 0.09
C ARG A 232 27.39 -8.94 -0.02
N GLY A 233 26.13 -9.05 0.43
CA GLY A 233 25.24 -9.97 -0.31
C GLY A 233 23.95 -10.49 0.31
N GLU A 234 23.95 -11.22 1.43
CA GLU A 234 22.84 -12.14 1.75
C GLU A 234 21.55 -11.45 2.25
N LEU A 235 21.68 -10.42 3.10
CA LEU A 235 20.52 -9.65 3.60
C LEU A 235 19.95 -8.69 2.55
N TYR A 236 20.77 -8.28 1.57
CA TYR A 236 20.30 -7.56 0.39
C TYR A 236 19.64 -8.51 -0.62
N GLU A 237 20.10 -9.76 -0.65
CA GLU A 237 19.56 -10.80 -1.52
C GLU A 237 18.13 -11.19 -1.13
N TYR A 238 17.78 -11.26 0.16
CA TYR A 238 16.42 -11.61 0.57
C TYR A 238 15.35 -10.64 0.02
N PRO A 239 15.43 -9.29 0.18
CA PRO A 239 14.51 -8.37 -0.46
C PRO A 239 14.44 -8.52 -1.99
N ILE A 240 15.57 -8.77 -2.65
CA ILE A 240 15.59 -9.03 -4.10
C ILE A 240 14.83 -10.31 -4.43
N ARG A 241 15.11 -11.41 -3.72
CA ARG A 241 14.46 -12.70 -3.90
C ARG A 241 12.95 -12.58 -3.64
N LEU A 242 12.54 -11.89 -2.58
CA LEU A 242 11.13 -11.60 -2.30
C LEU A 242 10.47 -10.82 -3.45
N VAL A 243 11.09 -9.75 -3.95
CA VAL A 243 10.54 -9.00 -5.10
C VAL A 243 10.45 -9.87 -6.36
N LYS A 244 11.46 -10.72 -6.62
CA LYS A 244 11.42 -11.68 -7.74
C LYS A 244 10.29 -12.70 -7.55
N THR A 245 10.14 -13.24 -6.36
CA THR A 245 9.08 -14.17 -5.97
C THR A 245 7.70 -13.58 -6.21
N LEU A 246 7.44 -12.35 -5.78
CA LEU A 246 6.14 -11.70 -5.98
C LEU A 246 5.84 -11.39 -7.46
N ARG A 247 6.87 -11.36 -8.32
CA ARG A 247 6.73 -11.22 -9.78
C ARG A 247 6.65 -12.55 -10.53
N SER A 248 6.82 -13.69 -9.86
CA SER A 248 6.89 -15.02 -10.52
C SER A 248 5.60 -15.37 -11.29
N GLY A 249 4.42 -15.08 -10.72
CA GLY A 249 3.14 -15.32 -11.38
C GLY A 249 2.70 -14.20 -12.34
N ASN A 250 3.24 -12.98 -12.19
CA ASN A 250 2.99 -11.85 -13.08
C ASN A 250 4.22 -10.92 -13.12
N PRO A 251 5.09 -11.04 -14.13
CA PRO A 251 6.28 -10.19 -14.25
C PRO A 251 5.97 -8.68 -14.36
N ASN A 252 4.76 -8.34 -14.81
CA ASN A 252 4.28 -6.97 -15.00
C ASN A 252 3.57 -6.39 -13.78
N THR A 253 3.41 -7.14 -12.68
CA THR A 253 2.85 -6.57 -11.44
C THR A 253 3.69 -5.40 -10.97
N LEU A 254 3.04 -4.36 -10.45
CA LEU A 254 3.74 -3.35 -9.68
C LEU A 254 4.10 -3.91 -8.30
N LEU A 255 5.13 -3.34 -7.71
CA LEU A 255 5.50 -3.62 -6.33
C LEU A 255 5.86 -2.33 -5.62
N SER A 256 5.38 -2.16 -4.39
CA SER A 256 5.81 -1.08 -3.51
C SER A 256 6.29 -1.57 -2.17
N CYS A 257 7.50 -1.15 -1.78
CA CYS A 257 8.10 -1.50 -0.50
C CYS A 257 8.95 -0.35 0.04
N TYR A 258 9.35 -0.47 1.30
CA TYR A 258 10.19 0.53 1.97
C TYR A 258 11.61 0.60 1.38
N HIS A 259 12.06 -0.47 0.72
CA HIS A 259 13.29 -0.50 -0.06
C HIS A 259 13.09 0.15 -1.45
N TYR A 260 13.10 1.49 -1.54
CA TYR A 260 12.74 2.21 -2.78
C TYR A 260 13.52 1.87 -4.07
N HIS A 261 14.75 1.35 -3.97
CA HIS A 261 15.48 0.80 -5.14
C HIS A 261 14.81 -0.45 -5.76
N LEU A 262 13.99 -1.17 -5.02
CA LEU A 262 13.25 -2.36 -5.48
C LEU A 262 11.77 -2.04 -5.77
N SER A 263 11.33 -0.83 -5.45
CA SER A 263 9.96 -0.35 -5.60
C SER A 263 9.72 0.24 -6.99
N ASP A 264 8.49 0.09 -7.51
CA ASP A 264 8.02 0.77 -8.73
C ASP A 264 7.42 2.15 -8.45
N PHE A 265 7.03 2.42 -7.20
CA PHE A 265 6.49 3.71 -6.79
C PHE A 265 6.79 3.99 -5.32
N ILE A 266 6.61 5.24 -4.87
CA ILE A 266 6.86 5.59 -3.47
C ILE A 266 5.88 4.84 -2.55
N HIS A 267 6.41 4.10 -1.58
CA HIS A 267 5.67 3.51 -0.47
C HIS A 267 5.22 4.60 0.51
N GLY A 268 4.33 5.47 0.04
CA GLY A 268 4.01 6.77 0.62
C GLY A 268 3.14 6.69 1.87
N HIS A 269 3.66 6.17 2.97
CA HIS A 269 2.93 6.10 4.24
C HIS A 269 2.60 7.50 4.80
N CYS A 270 1.48 7.65 5.52
CA CYS A 270 1.12 8.90 6.20
C CYS A 270 2.16 9.31 7.27
N ILE A 271 2.27 10.61 7.57
CA ILE A 271 3.13 11.16 8.66
C ILE A 271 2.63 10.75 10.08
N GLY A 272 1.45 10.13 10.18
CA GLY A 272 0.91 9.57 11.42
C GLY A 272 -0.19 10.40 12.07
N ALA A 273 -0.76 9.84 13.15
CA ALA A 273 -1.96 10.37 13.80
C ALA A 273 -1.81 11.82 14.26
N GLY A 274 -2.82 12.64 13.95
CA GLY A 274 -2.88 14.05 14.33
C GLY A 274 -1.90 14.96 13.56
N LYS A 275 -1.33 14.51 12.44
CA LYS A 275 -0.40 15.28 11.59
C LYS A 275 -0.97 15.63 10.21
N TRP A 276 -2.29 15.62 10.06
CA TRP A 276 -2.98 15.89 8.78
C TRP A 276 -2.53 17.20 8.12
N GLU A 277 -2.48 18.29 8.87
CA GLU A 277 -2.03 19.59 8.34
C GLU A 277 -0.63 19.52 7.72
N LYS A 278 0.27 18.80 8.39
CA LYS A 278 1.63 18.60 7.91
C LYS A 278 1.67 17.66 6.70
N GLN A 279 0.86 16.60 6.68
CA GLN A 279 0.73 15.70 5.54
C GLN A 279 0.30 16.49 4.30
N ARG A 280 -0.82 17.21 4.41
CA ARG A 280 -1.44 17.87 3.27
C ARG A 280 -0.60 19.02 2.72
N ILE A 281 0.27 19.63 3.52
CA ILE A 281 1.18 20.70 3.07
C ILE A 281 2.50 20.12 2.56
N ASN A 282 3.13 19.20 3.28
CA ASN A 282 4.53 18.83 2.99
C ASN A 282 4.66 17.63 2.04
N CYS A 283 3.71 16.70 2.04
CA CYS A 283 3.81 15.48 1.24
C CYS A 283 3.12 15.66 -0.11
N LYS A 284 3.74 16.40 -1.04
CA LYS A 284 3.27 16.59 -2.43
C LYS A 284 4.37 16.28 -3.45
N PRO A 285 4.03 16.01 -4.72
CA PRO A 285 5.01 15.75 -5.79
C PRO A 285 5.60 17.06 -6.33
N TYR A 286 6.26 17.87 -5.50
CA TYR A 286 6.81 19.18 -5.89
C TYR A 286 7.78 19.13 -7.09
N PHE A 287 8.36 17.96 -7.36
CA PHE A 287 9.28 17.70 -8.47
C PHE A 287 8.60 17.02 -9.68
N GLY A 288 7.27 16.89 -9.66
CA GLY A 288 6.47 16.23 -10.67
C GLY A 288 6.23 14.75 -10.39
N ARG A 289 5.85 14.01 -11.45
CA ARG A 289 5.45 12.59 -11.41
C ARG A 289 6.51 11.67 -10.79
N TRP A 290 7.78 11.99 -10.96
CA TRP A 290 8.89 11.12 -10.59
C TRP A 290 9.53 11.61 -9.30
N ASP A 291 9.69 10.70 -8.34
CA ASP A 291 10.51 10.96 -7.16
C ASP A 291 11.95 11.35 -7.59
N PRO A 292 12.53 12.44 -7.05
CA PRO A 292 13.79 12.96 -7.54
C PRO A 292 15.03 12.09 -7.21
N ASP A 293 14.94 11.14 -6.27
CA ASP A 293 16.11 10.32 -5.89
C ASP A 293 16.09 8.97 -6.59
N PHE A 294 14.94 8.30 -6.57
CA PHE A 294 14.77 6.95 -7.10
C PHE A 294 14.24 6.94 -8.52
N ASN A 295 13.75 8.09 -9.01
CA ASN A 295 13.11 8.26 -10.30
C ASN A 295 11.98 7.24 -10.51
N ILE A 296 11.17 7.01 -9.46
CA ILE A 296 10.00 6.14 -9.50
C ILE A 296 8.71 6.93 -9.34
N GLN A 297 7.56 6.33 -9.64
CA GLN A 297 6.28 7.02 -9.61
C GLN A 297 6.01 7.54 -8.19
N TRP A 298 5.74 8.84 -8.08
CA TRP A 298 5.40 9.46 -6.82
C TRP A 298 4.00 9.01 -6.38
N HIS A 299 3.86 8.68 -5.10
CA HIS A 299 2.61 8.17 -4.55
C HIS A 299 2.46 8.54 -3.06
N ALA A 300 1.22 8.80 -2.62
CA ALA A 300 0.83 9.00 -1.22
C ALA A 300 -0.28 8.03 -0.80
N PHE A 301 -0.22 7.54 0.42
CA PHE A 301 -1.18 6.66 1.06
C PHE A 301 -1.67 7.30 2.36
N GLN A 302 -2.95 7.64 2.41
CA GLN A 302 -3.54 8.41 3.51
C GLN A 302 -4.89 7.81 3.91
N TYR A 303 -5.08 7.49 5.18
CA TYR A 303 -6.39 7.13 5.70
C TYR A 303 -7.33 8.35 5.77
N ILE A 304 -8.62 8.11 5.53
CA ILE A 304 -9.68 9.13 5.67
C ILE A 304 -10.13 9.26 7.12
N GLY A 305 -10.19 8.14 7.85
CA GLY A 305 -10.63 8.09 9.24
C GLY A 305 -9.66 8.74 10.24
N SER A 306 -9.88 8.51 11.53
CA SER A 306 -8.94 8.90 12.59
C SER A 306 -7.66 8.08 12.56
N TYR A 307 -7.74 6.86 12.02
CA TYR A 307 -6.65 5.92 11.87
C TYR A 307 -6.96 4.91 10.75
N TRP A 308 -6.02 4.01 10.47
CA TRP A 308 -6.19 2.94 9.48
C TRP A 308 -7.44 2.10 9.75
N GLY A 309 -8.29 1.97 8.73
CA GLY A 309 -9.55 1.23 8.75
C GLY A 309 -10.70 1.90 9.51
N ASP A 310 -10.49 3.07 10.14
CA ASP A 310 -11.54 3.74 10.90
C ASP A 310 -12.65 4.29 9.97
N THR A 311 -13.88 4.23 10.46
CA THR A 311 -15.09 4.58 9.69
C THR A 311 -15.54 6.04 9.84
N ASP A 312 -14.87 6.82 10.68
CA ASP A 312 -15.19 8.22 10.91
C ASP A 312 -14.61 9.13 9.80
N THR A 313 -14.90 10.42 9.87
CA THR A 313 -14.46 11.43 8.88
C THR A 313 -13.89 12.67 9.58
N PRO A 314 -12.75 12.56 10.28
CA PRO A 314 -12.16 13.69 11.00
C PRO A 314 -11.54 14.74 10.06
N LEU A 315 -11.22 14.35 8.82
CA LEU A 315 -10.64 15.22 7.81
C LEU A 315 -11.74 16.01 7.10
N LYS A 316 -11.54 17.31 6.85
CA LYS A 316 -12.52 18.10 6.10
C LYS A 316 -12.47 17.75 4.62
N THR A 317 -13.65 17.64 3.99
CA THR A 317 -13.76 17.25 2.58
C THR A 317 -13.01 18.18 1.63
N ASN A 318 -13.07 19.50 1.84
CA ASN A 318 -12.36 20.46 0.99
C ASN A 318 -10.83 20.31 1.08
N GLU A 319 -10.30 19.98 2.25
CA GLU A 319 -8.86 19.75 2.44
C GLU A 319 -8.41 18.44 1.76
N LEU A 320 -9.25 17.39 1.79
CA LEU A 320 -9.00 16.15 1.05
C LEU A 320 -9.00 16.38 -0.46
N VAL A 321 -9.98 17.14 -0.97
CA VAL A 321 -10.07 17.51 -2.39
C VAL A 321 -8.85 18.29 -2.84
N GLU A 322 -8.44 19.31 -2.08
CA GLU A 322 -7.25 20.11 -2.38
C GLU A 322 -6.00 19.21 -2.45
N TYR A 323 -5.81 18.36 -1.44
CA TYR A 323 -4.64 17.49 -1.36
C TYR A 323 -4.57 16.49 -2.52
N ALA A 324 -5.68 15.81 -2.81
CA ALA A 324 -5.78 14.86 -3.91
C ALA A 324 -5.54 15.53 -5.27
N THR A 325 -6.18 16.68 -5.50
CA THR A 325 -6.05 17.45 -6.75
C THR A 325 -4.62 17.92 -6.94
N ASP A 326 -3.96 18.42 -5.90
CA ASP A 326 -2.57 18.86 -5.99
C ASP A 326 -1.61 17.72 -6.32
N ILE A 327 -1.81 16.53 -5.72
CA ILE A 327 -1.02 15.33 -6.03
C ILE A 327 -1.20 14.93 -7.50
N VAL A 328 -2.44 14.78 -7.94
CA VAL A 328 -2.75 14.30 -9.29
C VAL A 328 -2.29 15.32 -10.35
N ARG A 329 -2.48 16.62 -10.10
CA ARG A 329 -2.03 17.69 -11.02
C ARG A 329 -0.52 17.72 -11.20
N GLN A 330 0.23 17.32 -10.18
CA GLN A 330 1.68 17.20 -10.23
C GLN A 330 2.15 15.82 -10.75
N GLY A 331 1.22 14.96 -11.15
CA GLY A 331 1.48 13.66 -11.75
C GLY A 331 1.71 12.52 -10.76
N GLY A 332 1.48 12.76 -9.46
CA GLY A 332 1.47 11.72 -8.43
C GLY A 332 0.18 10.88 -8.45
N VAL A 333 0.15 9.85 -7.62
CA VAL A 333 -1.03 8.99 -7.38
C VAL A 333 -1.35 9.00 -5.89
N ILE A 334 -2.62 8.95 -5.51
CA ILE A 334 -3.03 8.88 -4.09
C ILE A 334 -3.92 7.68 -3.80
N THR A 335 -3.59 6.91 -2.77
CA THR A 335 -4.46 5.88 -2.21
C THR A 335 -5.13 6.40 -0.95
N PHE A 336 -6.44 6.21 -0.84
CA PHE A 336 -7.18 6.45 0.40
C PHE A 336 -7.41 5.14 1.14
N ASP A 337 -6.97 5.07 2.39
CA ASP A 337 -7.47 4.02 3.27
C ASP A 337 -8.86 4.39 3.80
N VAL A 338 -9.78 3.44 3.70
CA VAL A 338 -11.20 3.62 4.01
C VAL A 338 -11.62 2.71 5.15
N GLY A 339 -12.79 3.02 5.72
CA GLY A 339 -13.41 2.25 6.77
C GLY A 339 -13.56 0.78 6.38
N SER A 340 -12.99 -0.10 7.19
CA SER A 340 -12.90 -1.54 6.91
C SER A 340 -13.44 -2.41 8.04
N PHE A 341 -14.25 -1.84 8.93
CA PHE A 341 -14.97 -2.56 9.96
C PHE A 341 -16.30 -1.90 10.35
N LYS A 342 -17.16 -2.63 11.03
CA LYS A 342 -18.36 -2.14 11.71
C LYS A 342 -18.30 -2.50 13.19
N ILE A 343 -18.98 -1.73 14.04
CA ILE A 343 -19.15 -2.10 15.45
C ILE A 343 -20.49 -2.81 15.60
N ILE A 344 -20.45 -4.11 15.92
CA ILE A 344 -21.62 -4.94 16.13
C ILE A 344 -21.56 -5.48 17.56
N ASN A 345 -22.56 -5.13 18.38
CA ASN A 345 -22.62 -5.50 19.80
C ASN A 345 -21.34 -5.16 20.59
N GLY A 346 -20.74 -4.00 20.29
CA GLY A 346 -19.52 -3.52 20.92
C GLY A 346 -18.23 -4.16 20.39
N LYS A 347 -18.31 -5.12 19.45
CA LYS A 347 -17.14 -5.76 18.82
C LYS A 347 -16.89 -5.18 17.44
N THR A 348 -15.61 -5.11 17.08
CA THR A 348 -15.19 -4.71 15.74
C THR A 348 -15.28 -5.91 14.79
N GLU A 349 -16.07 -5.78 13.72
CA GLU A 349 -16.24 -6.79 12.69
C GLU A 349 -15.75 -6.26 11.34
N PRO A 350 -14.72 -6.88 10.73
CA PRO A 350 -14.17 -6.47 9.45
C PRO A 350 -15.22 -6.48 8.33
N CYS A 351 -15.17 -5.48 7.46
CA CYS A 351 -16.03 -5.40 6.28
C CYS A 351 -15.34 -4.69 5.12
N LEU A 352 -15.88 -4.86 3.91
CA LEU A 352 -15.45 -4.13 2.71
C LEU A 352 -16.53 -3.16 2.20
N GLU A 353 -17.39 -2.67 3.10
CA GLU A 353 -18.39 -1.67 2.78
C GLU A 353 -17.96 -0.31 3.31
N ILE A 354 -17.76 0.65 2.40
CA ILE A 354 -17.34 2.00 2.75
C ILE A 354 -18.50 2.72 3.46
N PRO A 355 -18.26 3.35 4.63
CA PRO A 355 -19.26 4.18 5.28
C PRO A 355 -19.73 5.33 4.39
N GLU A 356 -21.04 5.62 4.40
CA GLU A 356 -21.64 6.65 3.54
C GLU A 356 -20.99 8.04 3.71
N ALA A 357 -20.55 8.39 4.92
CA ALA A 357 -19.83 9.63 5.15
C ALA A 357 -18.51 9.70 4.36
N GLN A 358 -17.72 8.62 4.34
CA GLN A 358 -16.49 8.53 3.56
C GLN A 358 -16.77 8.44 2.05
N MET A 359 -17.81 7.71 1.63
CA MET A 359 -18.29 7.71 0.24
C MET A 359 -18.51 9.14 -0.26
N ASN A 360 -19.19 9.98 0.52
CA ASN A 360 -19.44 11.37 0.15
C ASN A 360 -18.15 12.20 0.01
N GLN A 361 -17.12 11.95 0.84
CA GLN A 361 -15.84 12.64 0.69
C GLN A 361 -15.13 12.22 -0.59
N ILE A 362 -15.11 10.93 -0.91
CA ILE A 362 -14.43 10.41 -2.10
C ILE A 362 -15.21 10.78 -3.38
N ARG A 363 -16.56 10.82 -3.37
CA ARG A 363 -17.35 11.38 -4.48
C ARG A 363 -16.95 12.82 -4.79
N THR A 364 -16.75 13.64 -3.75
CA THR A 364 -16.30 15.03 -3.95
C THR A 364 -14.89 15.08 -4.54
N VAL A 365 -13.98 14.18 -4.14
CA VAL A 365 -12.65 14.04 -4.77
C VAL A 365 -12.75 13.63 -6.23
N ARG A 366 -13.57 12.62 -6.55
CA ARG A 366 -13.85 12.14 -7.91
C ARG A 366 -14.31 13.30 -8.79
N ASP A 367 -15.31 14.05 -8.34
CA ASP A 367 -15.92 15.15 -9.09
C ASP A 367 -14.96 16.33 -9.35
N ALA A 368 -13.95 16.51 -8.49
CA ALA A 368 -12.90 17.51 -8.67
C ALA A 368 -11.78 17.05 -9.62
N LEU A 369 -11.66 15.74 -9.85
CA LEU A 369 -10.63 15.14 -10.71
C LEU A 369 -11.16 14.81 -12.12
N THR A 370 -12.47 14.67 -12.31
CA THR A 370 -13.10 14.56 -13.65
C THR A 370 -13.02 15.87 -14.41
#